data_AF-A0A1D7TLA7-F1
#
_entry.id   AF-A0A1D7TLA7-F1
#
_cell.length_a   1.000
_cell.length_b   1.000
_cell.length_c   1.000
_cell.angle_alpha   90.00
_cell.angle_beta   90.00
_cell.angle_gamma   90.00
#
_symmetry.space_group_name_H-M   'P 1'
#
loop_
_entity.id
_entity.type
_entity.pdbx_description
1 polymer ?
#
loop_
_entity_poly.entity_id
_entity_poly.type
_entity_poly.pdbx_seq_one_letter_code
_entity_poly.pdbx_strand_id
1 'polypeptide(L)'
;MKILLILLLTLCLYADHDGKKEHHLSKDLSYLELTSEQKEVAKSIIKQFRVDIKAFREFKGKMEDQKEALLTHEVLNEEDLQKINQAISQKSSAIESHFLLQMHNLLTPEQRQKFAHNLEEWEVE
;
A
#
# COMPACT_ATOMS: atom_id res chain seq x y z
N MET A 1 8.52 44.54 9.49
CA MET A 1 8.46 43.15 9.99
C MET A 1 7.06 42.81 10.52
N LYS A 2 6.02 42.90 9.68
CA LYS A 2 4.65 42.46 10.03
C LYS A 2 4.03 41.65 8.89
N ILE A 3 4.39 41.96 7.64
CA ILE A 3 3.97 41.23 6.45
C ILE A 3 4.54 39.80 6.39
N LEU A 4 5.78 39.59 6.86
CA LEU A 4 6.41 38.25 6.94
C LEU A 4 5.69 37.30 7.93
N LEU A 5 5.07 37.82 8.98
CA LEU A 5 4.31 37.03 9.96
C LEU A 5 2.94 36.60 9.41
N ILE A 6 2.33 37.43 8.56
CA ILE A 6 1.03 37.13 7.93
C ILE A 6 1.19 36.01 6.89
N LEU A 7 2.31 35.97 6.18
CA LEU A 7 2.61 34.92 5.18
C LEU A 7 2.92 33.56 5.82
N LEU A 8 3.44 33.54 7.06
CA LEU A 8 3.69 32.31 7.82
C LEU A 8 2.37 31.70 8.35
N LEU A 9 1.40 32.54 8.71
CA LEU A 9 0.10 32.11 9.22
C LEU A 9 -0.79 31.46 8.13
N THR A 10 -0.63 31.85 6.86
CA THR A 10 -1.37 31.23 5.75
C THR A 10 -0.80 29.86 5.35
N LEU A 11 0.48 29.59 5.64
CA LEU A 11 1.08 28.26 5.42
C LEU A 11 0.62 27.23 6.47
N CYS A 12 0.35 27.66 7.71
CA CYS A 12 -0.19 26.77 8.75
C CYS A 12 -1.64 26.34 8.49
N LEU A 13 -2.40 27.06 7.65
CA LEU A 13 -3.76 26.67 7.24
C LEU A 13 -3.79 25.68 6.07
N TYR A 14 -2.64 25.48 5.39
CA TYR A 14 -2.42 24.41 4.40
C TYR A 14 -1.71 23.19 4.97
N ALA A 15 -1.45 23.15 6.29
CA ALA A 15 -1.47 21.90 7.03
C ALA A 15 -2.93 21.45 7.19
N ASP A 16 -3.62 21.42 6.05
CA ASP A 16 -4.96 20.90 5.86
C ASP A 16 -4.85 19.45 6.23
N HIS A 17 -5.33 19.15 7.43
CA HIS A 17 -6.06 17.95 7.75
C HIS A 17 -5.54 16.76 6.93
N ASP A 18 -4.45 16.16 7.39
CA ASP A 18 -4.05 14.80 7.03
C ASP A 18 -5.09 13.83 7.65
N GLY A 19 -6.36 14.09 7.31
CA GLY A 19 -7.43 13.14 7.30
C GLY A 19 -6.97 12.14 6.27
N LYS A 20 -6.21 11.17 6.76
CA LYS A 20 -5.99 9.88 6.13
C LYS A 20 -7.32 9.52 5.52
N LYS A 21 -7.45 9.76 4.21
CA LYS A 21 -8.51 9.18 3.43
C LYS A 21 -8.14 7.71 3.50
N GLU A 22 -8.67 7.03 4.51
CA GLU A 22 -8.84 5.59 4.43
C GLU A 22 -9.55 5.40 3.11
N HIS A 23 -8.77 5.04 2.08
CA HIS A 23 -9.30 4.44 0.88
C HIS A 23 -9.97 3.17 1.37
N HIS A 24 -11.22 3.30 1.78
CA HIS A 24 -12.16 2.21 1.91
C HIS A 24 -12.50 1.78 0.49
N LEU A 25 -11.48 1.32 -0.25
CA LEU A 25 -11.68 0.29 -1.25
C LEU A 25 -12.42 -0.81 -0.50
N SER A 26 -13.69 -0.97 -0.81
CA SER A 26 -14.42 -2.15 -0.36
C SER A 26 -13.75 -3.32 -1.06
N LYS A 27 -12.68 -3.84 -0.44
CA LYS A 27 -12.00 -5.11 -0.74
C LYS A 27 -12.99 -6.24 -0.47
N ASP A 28 -14.12 -6.18 -1.16
CA ASP A 28 -15.30 -7.00 -1.00
C ASP A 28 -15.32 -7.99 -2.15
N LEU A 29 -15.41 -9.26 -1.79
CA LEU A 29 -15.42 -10.37 -2.74
C LEU A 29 -16.87 -10.81 -3.07
N SER A 30 -17.88 -10.01 -2.70
CA SER A 30 -19.30 -10.36 -2.90
C SER A 30 -19.63 -10.65 -4.37
N TYR A 31 -19.00 -9.95 -5.32
CA TYR A 31 -19.17 -10.16 -6.76
C TYR A 31 -18.65 -11.51 -7.28
N LEU A 32 -17.83 -12.23 -6.49
CA LEU A 32 -17.29 -13.54 -6.84
C LEU A 32 -18.25 -14.69 -6.52
N GLU A 33 -19.36 -14.43 -5.83
CA GLU A 33 -20.37 -15.46 -5.50
C GLU A 33 -19.73 -16.69 -4.84
N LEU A 34 -18.81 -16.45 -3.91
CA LEU A 34 -18.05 -17.52 -3.24
C LEU A 34 -18.97 -18.50 -2.51
N THR A 35 -18.65 -19.79 -2.59
CA THR A 35 -19.28 -20.82 -1.75
C THR A 35 -18.98 -20.57 -0.27
N SER A 36 -19.76 -21.17 0.64
CA SER A 36 -19.54 -21.02 2.08
C SER A 36 -18.14 -21.48 2.50
N GLU A 37 -17.62 -22.56 1.91
CA GLU A 37 -16.25 -23.04 2.15
C GLU A 37 -15.22 -22.03 1.65
N GLN A 38 -15.39 -21.53 0.42
CA GLN A 38 -14.48 -20.53 -0.12
C GLN A 38 -14.44 -19.24 0.71
N LYS A 39 -15.60 -18.81 1.26
CA LYS A 39 -15.69 -17.62 2.11
C LYS A 39 -14.83 -17.72 3.37
N GLU A 40 -14.80 -18.88 4.02
CA GLU A 40 -13.98 -19.08 5.23
C GLU A 40 -12.48 -19.03 4.92
N VAL A 41 -12.07 -19.63 3.79
CA VAL A 41 -10.67 -19.56 3.33
C VAL A 41 -10.31 -18.13 2.91
N ALA A 42 -11.15 -17.46 2.13
CA ALA A 42 -10.95 -16.07 1.70
C ALA A 42 -10.79 -15.12 2.88
N LYS A 43 -11.58 -15.30 3.95
CA LYS A 43 -11.49 -14.51 5.18
C LYS A 43 -10.11 -14.61 5.82
N SER A 44 -9.53 -15.82 5.82
CA SER A 44 -8.18 -16.05 6.35
C SER A 44 -7.11 -15.41 5.48
N ILE A 45 -7.22 -15.54 4.15
CA ILE A 45 -6.33 -14.89 3.17
C ILE A 45 -6.36 -13.36 3.35
N ILE A 46 -7.56 -12.75 3.37
CA ILE A 46 -7.72 -11.30 3.56
C ILE A 46 -7.15 -10.84 4.91
N LYS A 47 -7.37 -11.61 5.98
CA LYS A 47 -6.83 -11.28 7.30
C LYS A 47 -5.30 -11.24 7.26
N GLN A 48 -4.66 -12.22 6.64
CA GLN A 48 -3.21 -12.26 6.50
C GLN A 48 -2.71 -11.10 5.65
N PHE A 49 -3.34 -10.85 4.49
CA PHE A 49 -3.00 -9.74 3.62
C PHE A 49 -3.06 -8.38 4.35
N ARG A 50 -4.07 -8.15 5.21
CA ARG A 50 -4.15 -6.94 6.05
C ARG A 50 -2.99 -6.81 7.03
N VAL A 51 -2.53 -7.91 7.60
CA VAL A 51 -1.33 -7.92 8.48
C VAL A 51 -0.10 -7.56 7.68
N ASP A 52 0.07 -8.13 6.49
CA ASP A 52 1.22 -7.89 5.62
C ASP A 52 1.26 -6.43 5.13
N ILE A 53 0.11 -5.87 4.76
CA ILE A 53 -0.04 -4.44 4.42
C ILE A 53 0.39 -3.54 5.58
N LYS A 54 -0.03 -3.85 6.80
CA LYS A 54 0.37 -3.06 7.98
C LYS A 54 1.89 -3.10 8.17
N ALA A 55 2.48 -4.29 8.11
CA ALA A 55 3.93 -4.46 8.21
C ALA A 55 4.69 -3.82 7.03
N PHE A 56 4.09 -3.77 5.84
CA PHE A 56 4.62 -3.05 4.68
C PHE A 56 4.66 -1.55 4.91
N ARG A 57 3.58 -0.94 5.40
CA ARG A 57 3.53 0.50 5.70
C ARG A 57 4.61 0.93 6.70
N GLU A 58 4.79 0.16 7.78
CA GLU A 58 5.84 0.41 8.77
C GLU A 58 7.25 0.27 8.17
N PHE A 59 7.45 -0.66 7.25
CA PHE A 59 8.70 -0.83 6.53
C PHE A 59 8.97 0.31 5.55
N LYS A 60 7.96 0.67 4.74
CA LYS A 60 8.05 1.75 3.75
C LYS A 60 8.39 3.08 4.42
N GLY A 61 7.72 3.42 5.52
CA GLY A 61 8.05 4.62 6.30
C GLY A 61 9.51 4.68 6.72
N LYS A 62 10.07 3.58 7.25
CA LYS A 62 11.51 3.54 7.61
C LYS A 62 12.44 3.70 6.42
N MET A 63 12.07 3.14 5.26
CA MET A 63 12.83 3.27 4.02
C MET A 63 12.77 4.71 3.48
N GLU A 64 11.62 5.37 3.62
CA GLU A 64 11.43 6.78 3.26
C GLU A 64 12.23 7.70 4.19
N ASP A 65 12.22 7.47 5.50
CA ASP A 65 13.08 8.20 6.46
C ASP A 65 14.57 8.09 6.09
N GLN A 66 15.03 6.89 5.70
CA GLN A 66 16.40 6.68 5.22
C GLN A 66 16.68 7.43 3.92
N LYS A 67 15.72 7.44 3.00
CA LYS A 67 15.83 8.17 1.73
C LYS A 67 15.95 9.67 1.98
N GLU A 68 15.14 10.23 2.87
CA GLU A 68 15.21 11.63 3.27
C GLU A 68 16.58 11.97 3.88
N ALA A 69 17.10 11.11 4.77
CA ALA A 69 18.43 11.29 5.36
C ALA A 69 19.54 11.34 4.28
N LEU A 70 19.51 10.46 3.28
CA LEU A 70 20.48 10.46 2.18
C LEU A 70 20.47 11.79 1.39
N LEU A 71 19.31 12.42 1.22
CA LEU A 71 19.20 13.70 0.51
C LEU A 71 19.82 14.88 1.28
N THR A 72 20.10 14.72 2.58
CA THR A 72 20.77 15.74 3.39
C THR A 72 22.29 15.65 3.35
N HIS A 73 22.85 14.59 2.76
CA HIS A 73 24.28 14.40 2.66
C HIS A 73 24.89 15.33 1.59
N GLU A 74 26.15 15.73 1.78
CA GLU A 74 26.89 16.56 0.82
C GLU A 74 27.05 15.88 -0.55
N VAL A 75 27.17 14.54 -0.56
CA VAL A 75 27.25 13.71 -1.76
C VAL A 75 26.14 12.68 -1.71
N LEU A 76 25.33 12.66 -2.75
CA LEU A 76 24.25 11.69 -2.93
C LEU A 76 24.72 10.54 -3.83
N ASN A 77 24.61 9.32 -3.31
CA ASN A 77 24.90 8.10 -4.08
C ASN A 77 23.59 7.56 -4.69
N GLU A 78 23.55 7.48 -6.02
CA GLU A 78 22.41 6.91 -6.75
C GLU A 78 22.13 5.45 -6.36
N GLU A 79 23.17 4.64 -6.12
CA GLU A 79 23.02 3.23 -5.78
C GLU A 79 22.26 3.04 -4.45
N ASP A 80 22.48 3.93 -3.48
CA ASP A 80 21.80 3.87 -2.19
C ASP A 80 20.31 4.24 -2.34
N LEU A 81 19.98 5.21 -3.19
CA LEU A 81 18.59 5.52 -3.53
C LEU A 81 17.91 4.35 -4.27
N GLN A 82 18.61 3.75 -5.23
CA GLN A 82 18.09 2.61 -5.97
C GLN A 82 17.81 1.42 -5.04
N LYS A 83 18.72 1.11 -4.10
CA LYS A 83 18.52 0.04 -3.11
C LYS A 83 17.26 0.25 -2.28
N ILE A 84 17.04 1.47 -1.80
CA ILE A 84 15.83 1.81 -1.01
C ILE A 84 14.57 1.60 -1.85
N ASN A 85 14.54 2.16 -3.07
CA ASN A 85 13.37 2.05 -3.96
C ASN A 85 13.09 0.59 -4.35
N GLN A 86 14.15 -0.18 -4.64
CA GLN A 86 14.04 -1.61 -4.94
C GLN A 86 13.51 -2.39 -3.74
N ALA A 87 13.98 -2.10 -2.51
CA ALA A 87 13.52 -2.79 -1.32
C ALA A 87 12.02 -2.54 -1.05
N ILE A 88 11.54 -1.30 -1.25
CA ILE A 88 10.11 -0.96 -1.18
C ILE A 88 9.32 -1.74 -2.23
N SER A 89 9.74 -1.64 -3.50
CA SER A 89 9.04 -2.29 -4.62
C SER A 89 8.99 -3.81 -4.47
N GLN A 90 10.13 -4.45 -4.16
CA GLN A 90 10.20 -5.89 -3.99
C GLN A 90 9.28 -6.39 -2.87
N LYS A 91 9.22 -5.66 -1.75
CA LYS A 91 8.37 -6.06 -0.63
C LYS A 91 6.88 -5.93 -0.97
N SER A 92 6.48 -4.85 -1.63
CA SER A 92 5.10 -4.67 -2.12
C SER A 92 4.72 -5.79 -3.10
N SER A 93 5.51 -5.99 -4.15
CA SER A 93 5.24 -7.00 -5.18
C SER A 93 5.20 -8.43 -4.62
N ALA A 94 6.00 -8.74 -3.60
CA ALA A 94 5.97 -10.04 -2.93
C ALA A 94 4.63 -10.28 -2.21
N ILE A 95 4.09 -9.26 -1.54
CA ILE A 95 2.81 -9.34 -0.83
C ILE A 95 1.66 -9.49 -1.83
N GLU A 96 1.65 -8.68 -2.88
CA GLU A 96 0.68 -8.79 -3.98
C GLU A 96 0.71 -10.17 -4.61
N SER A 97 1.88 -10.64 -5.04
CA SER A 97 2.04 -11.93 -5.70
C SER A 97 1.57 -13.08 -4.83
N HIS A 98 1.86 -13.04 -3.53
CA HIS A 98 1.42 -14.05 -2.59
C HIS A 98 -0.11 -14.07 -2.45
N PHE A 99 -0.73 -12.89 -2.27
CA PHE A 99 -2.17 -12.77 -2.19
C PHE A 99 -2.87 -13.25 -3.47
N LEU A 100 -2.39 -12.82 -4.63
CA LEU A 100 -2.94 -13.22 -5.93
C LEU A 100 -2.84 -14.73 -6.17
N LEU A 101 -1.73 -15.36 -5.76
CA LEU A 101 -1.56 -16.81 -5.85
C LEU A 101 -2.57 -17.55 -4.95
N GLN A 102 -2.78 -17.07 -3.72
CA GLN A 102 -3.76 -17.66 -2.81
C GLN A 102 -5.18 -17.54 -3.36
N MET A 103 -5.55 -16.36 -3.89
CA MET A 103 -6.85 -16.14 -4.53
C MET A 103 -7.01 -17.02 -5.77
N HIS A 104 -5.99 -17.12 -6.63
CA HIS A 104 -6.01 -18.00 -7.78
C HIS A 104 -6.33 -19.44 -7.37
N ASN A 105 -5.63 -19.98 -6.37
CA ASN A 105 -5.82 -21.36 -5.92
C ASN A 105 -7.21 -21.61 -5.30
N LEU A 106 -7.81 -20.58 -4.68
CA LEU A 106 -9.14 -20.66 -4.09
C LEU A 106 -10.28 -20.61 -5.11
N LEU A 107 -10.13 -19.76 -6.13
CA LEU A 107 -11.22 -19.40 -7.04
C LEU A 107 -11.35 -20.39 -8.21
N THR A 108 -12.58 -20.58 -8.69
CA THR A 108 -12.85 -21.30 -9.94
C THR A 108 -12.38 -20.49 -11.15
N PRO A 109 -12.25 -21.10 -12.35
CA PRO A 109 -11.88 -20.37 -13.55
C PRO A 109 -12.76 -19.15 -13.86
N GLU A 110 -14.09 -19.27 -13.71
CA GLU A 110 -15.03 -18.17 -13.91
C GLU A 110 -14.86 -17.06 -12.86
N GLN A 111 -14.67 -17.43 -11.59
CA GLN A 111 -14.39 -16.47 -10.53
C GLN A 111 -13.06 -15.74 -10.73
N ARG A 112 -12.02 -16.43 -11.24
CA ARG A 112 -10.73 -15.79 -11.56
C ARG A 112 -10.88 -14.73 -12.65
N GLN A 113 -11.74 -14.95 -13.64
CA GLN A 113 -12.01 -13.93 -14.67
C GLN A 113 -12.70 -12.69 -14.08
N LYS A 114 -13.69 -12.89 -13.22
CA LYS A 114 -14.35 -11.79 -12.47
C LYS A 114 -13.36 -11.06 -11.56
N PHE A 115 -12.51 -11.80 -10.86
CA PHE A 115 -11.48 -11.26 -9.96
C PHE A 115 -10.45 -10.42 -10.72
N ALA A 116 -10.00 -10.89 -11.89
CA ALA A 116 -9.03 -10.19 -12.72
C ALA A 116 -9.47 -8.78 -13.15
N HIS A 117 -10.78 -8.52 -13.25
CA HIS A 117 -11.32 -7.19 -13.58
C HIS A 117 -11.16 -6.15 -12.47
N ASN A 118 -10.86 -6.57 -11.24
CA ASN A 118 -10.74 -5.70 -10.07
C ASN A 118 -9.35 -5.83 -9.41
N LEU A 119 -8.31 -6.15 -10.18
CA LEU A 119 -6.95 -6.38 -9.65
C LEU A 119 -6.34 -5.13 -9.01
N GLU A 120 -6.60 -3.96 -9.58
CA GLU A 120 -6.10 -2.66 -9.09
C GLU A 120 -6.48 -2.42 -7.62
N GLU A 121 -7.61 -2.97 -7.16
CA GLU A 121 -8.04 -2.83 -5.76
C GLU A 121 -7.10 -3.53 -4.75
N TRP A 122 -6.26 -4.45 -5.24
CA TRP A 122 -5.39 -5.31 -4.44
C TRP A 122 -3.91 -4.93 -4.53
N GLU A 123 -3.61 -3.84 -5.23
CA GLU A 123 -2.27 -3.26 -5.25
C GLU A 123 -1.85 -2.79 -3.85
N VAL A 124 -0.54 -2.85 -3.60
CA VAL A 124 0.12 -2.56 -2.34
C VAL A 124 0.98 -1.32 -2.51
N GLU A 125 0.39 -0.18 -2.15
CA GLU A 125 1.02 1.14 -2.19
C GLU A 125 1.44 1.67 -0.82
#